data_AF-A0A2V8G7U9-F1
#
_entry.id   AF-A0A2V8G7U9-F1
#
_cell.length_a   1.000
_cell.length_b   1.000
_cell.length_c   1.000
_cell.angle_alpha   90.00
_cell.angle_beta   90.00
_cell.angle_gamma   90.00
#
_symmetry.space_group_name_H-M   'P 1'
#
loop_
_entity.id
_entity.type
_entity.pdbx_description
1 polymer ?
#
loop_
_entity_poly.entity_id
_entity_poly.type
_entity_poly.pdbx_seq_one_letter_code
_entity_poly.pdbx_strand_id
1 'polypeptide(L)'
;MISISGHGSDSHHLITHDADPLRLNETAIHLDSLTDLFARIPAKNVLLLLNCCFAGRAGAKVFHAPIAAKSPASDRGDVPGRTQPA
;
A
#
# COMPACT_ATOMS: atom_id res chain seq x y z
N MET A 1 -4.59 9.18 8.53
CA MET A 1 -5.00 9.02 7.12
C MET A 1 -4.68 10.32 6.41
N ILE A 2 -4.08 10.23 5.23
CA ILE A 2 -3.73 11.39 4.42
C ILE A 2 -4.35 11.17 3.04
N SER A 3 -5.01 12.19 2.50
CA SER A 3 -5.65 12.14 1.20
C SER A 3 -5.08 13.24 0.33
N ILE A 4 -4.69 12.89 -0.89
CA ILE A 4 -4.13 13.82 -1.86
C ILE A 4 -4.92 13.68 -3.16
N SER A 5 -5.37 14.81 -3.69
CA SER A 5 -6.03 14.92 -5.00
C SER A 5 -5.22 15.85 -5.88
N GLY A 6 -4.94 15.46 -7.13
CA GLY A 6 -4.13 16.29 -8.02
C GLY A 6 -3.82 15.65 -9.37
N HIS A 7 -2.91 16.26 -10.12
CA HIS A 7 -2.48 15.74 -11.41
C HIS A 7 -1.28 14.80 -11.26
N GLY A 8 -1.26 13.74 -12.05
CA GLY A 8 -0.12 12.84 -12.17
C GLY A 8 0.54 12.98 -13.54
N SER A 9 1.83 12.69 -13.66
CA SER A 9 2.54 12.56 -14.93
C SER A 9 2.77 11.10 -15.31
N ASP A 10 3.01 10.88 -16.60
CA ASP A 10 3.47 9.60 -17.18
C ASP A 10 4.78 9.09 -16.54
N SER A 11 5.62 10.02 -16.11
CA SER A 11 6.90 9.81 -15.40
C SER A 11 6.75 9.60 -13.89
N HIS A 12 5.56 9.29 -13.38
CA HIS A 12 5.32 8.92 -11.97
C HIS A 12 5.56 10.06 -10.97
N HIS A 13 5.19 11.28 -11.34
CA HIS A 13 5.19 12.42 -10.42
C HIS A 13 3.77 12.85 -10.06
N LEU A 14 3.58 13.23 -8.80
CA LEU A 14 2.49 14.09 -8.37
C LEU A 14 2.88 15.53 -8.69
N ILE A 15 2.13 16.15 -9.60
CA ILE A 15 2.34 17.51 -10.09
C ILE A 15 1.93 18.50 -9.00
N THR A 16 2.89 19.32 -8.54
CA THR A 16 2.59 20.44 -7.63
C THR A 16 1.98 21.59 -8.42
N HIS A 17 1.37 22.55 -7.71
CA HIS A 17 0.70 23.69 -8.33
C HIS A 17 1.62 24.52 -9.25
N ASP A 18 2.91 24.60 -8.92
CA ASP A 18 3.94 25.39 -9.58
C ASP A 18 4.95 24.54 -10.37
N ALA A 19 4.63 23.26 -10.61
CA ALA A 19 5.51 22.37 -11.34
C ALA A 19 5.78 22.88 -12.77
N ASP A 20 7.04 22.82 -13.17
CA ASP A 20 7.48 23.11 -14.53
C ASP A 20 7.43 21.81 -15.36
N PRO A 21 6.59 21.72 -16.41
CA PRO A 21 6.47 20.51 -17.24
C PRO A 21 7.79 20.05 -17.87
N LEU A 22 8.77 20.94 -18.01
CA LEU A 22 10.09 20.62 -18.55
C LEU A 22 11.10 20.18 -17.47
N ARG A 23 10.76 20.34 -16.19
CA ARG A 23 11.63 20.04 -15.03
C ARG A 23 10.88 19.31 -13.92
N LEU A 24 10.11 18.29 -14.28
CA LEU A 24 9.27 17.54 -13.33
C LEU A 24 10.06 16.89 -12.19
N ASN A 25 11.27 16.38 -12.45
CA ASN A 25 12.11 15.77 -11.40
C ASN A 25 12.50 16.74 -10.27
N GLU A 26 12.55 18.05 -10.56
CA GLU A 26 12.97 19.10 -9.63
C GLU A 26 11.77 19.82 -9.00
N THR A 27 10.66 19.90 -9.73
CA THR A 27 9.52 20.75 -9.39
C THR A 27 8.26 19.98 -9.04
N ALA A 28 8.21 18.67 -9.29
CA ALA A 28 7.12 17.78 -8.89
C ALA A 28 7.61 16.71 -7.90
N ILE A 29 6.70 15.93 -7.32
CA ILE A 29 7.05 14.91 -6.32
C ILE A 29 6.98 13.52 -6.94
N HIS A 30 8.12 12.84 -7.05
CA HIS A 30 8.14 11.44 -7.49
C HIS A 30 7.41 10.53 -6.49
N LEU A 31 6.57 9.62 -6.98
CA LEU A 31 5.73 8.77 -6.12
C LEU A 31 6.52 7.80 -5.23
N ASP A 32 7.72 7.38 -5.65
CA ASP A 32 8.60 6.57 -4.79
C ASP A 32 9.11 7.38 -3.59
N SER A 33 9.55 8.62 -3.82
CA SER A 33 9.96 9.53 -2.74
C SER A 33 8.81 9.81 -1.76
N LEU A 34 7.58 9.90 -2.28
CA LEU A 34 6.38 10.02 -1.47
C LEU A 34 6.17 8.75 -0.61
N THR A 35 6.36 7.56 -1.18
CA THR A 35 6.25 6.29 -0.45
C THR A 35 7.27 6.21 0.69
N ASP A 36 8.52 6.57 0.41
CA ASP A 36 9.60 6.58 1.41
C ASP A 36 9.35 7.57 2.55
N LEU A 37 8.79 8.74 2.23
CA LEU A 37 8.39 9.73 3.24
C LEU A 37 7.33 9.17 4.18
N PHE A 38 6.32 8.49 3.64
CA PHE A 38 5.22 7.95 4.43
C PHE A 38 5.65 6.74 5.27
N ALA A 39 6.59 5.94 4.78
CA ALA A 39 7.19 4.82 5.52
C ALA A 39 7.94 5.28 6.79
N ARG A 40 8.39 6.54 6.86
CA ARG A 40 9.06 7.12 8.03
C ARG A 40 8.12 7.61 9.13
N ILE A 41 6.81 7.65 8.88
CA ILE A 41 5.84 8.11 9.88
C ILE A 41 5.74 7.07 11.00
N PRO A 42 5.99 7.42 12.28
CA PRO A 42 5.91 6.49 13.40
C PRO A 42 4.46 6.19 13.77
N ALA A 43 3.78 5.41 12.93
CA ALA A 43 2.40 4.97 13.13
C ALA A 43 2.27 3.48 12.83
N LYS A 44 1.38 2.79 13.56
CA LYS A 44 1.12 1.36 13.35
C LYS A 44 0.63 1.07 11.93
N ASN A 45 -0.18 1.97 11.37
CA ASN A 45 -0.68 1.89 10.01
C ASN A 45 -0.79 3.30 9.42
N VAL A 46 -0.31 3.49 8.20
CA VAL A 46 -0.46 4.73 7.44
C VAL A 46 -1.29 4.41 6.20
N LEU A 47 -2.43 5.10 6.06
CA LEU A 47 -3.27 5.02 4.86
C LEU A 47 -3.09 6.31 4.05
N LEU A 48 -2.51 6.17 2.86
CA LEU A 48 -2.41 7.21 1.83
C LEU A 48 -3.47 6.93 0.75
N LEU A 49 -4.44 7.82 0.63
CA LEU A 49 -5.43 7.81 -0.45
C LEU A 49 -4.98 8.80 -1.53
N LEU A 50 -4.52 8.28 -2.67
CA LEU A 50 -4.02 9.08 -3.77
C LEU A 50 -5.01 9.08 -4.94
N ASN A 51 -5.69 10.21 -5.16
CA ASN A 51 -6.66 10.42 -6.21
C ASN A 51 -6.08 11.32 -7.30
N CYS A 52 -5.22 10.76 -8.16
CA CYS A 52 -4.64 11.47 -9.30
C CYS A 52 -4.87 10.73 -10.62
N CYS A 53 -4.98 11.49 -11.72
CA CYS A 53 -5.34 10.97 -13.05
C CYS A 53 -4.33 9.93 -13.61
N PHE A 54 -3.11 9.91 -13.07
CA PHE A 54 -2.10 8.92 -13.41
C PHE A 54 -1.67 8.17 -12.14
N ALA A 55 -1.89 6.86 -12.10
CA ALA A 55 -1.85 6.04 -10.89
C ALA A 55 -0.86 4.85 -10.93
N GLY A 56 0.22 4.89 -11.70
CA GLY A 56 1.25 3.84 -11.63
C GLY A 56 2.60 4.31 -12.15
N ARG A 57 3.76 3.77 -11.71
CA ARG A 57 4.02 2.74 -10.66
C ARG A 57 4.80 3.32 -9.46
N ALA A 58 4.10 3.62 -8.37
CA ALA A 58 4.54 3.15 -7.05
C ALA A 58 3.94 1.76 -6.88
N GLY A 59 4.74 0.73 -6.59
CA GLY A 59 4.39 -0.71 -6.57
C GLY A 59 2.89 -1.04 -6.63
N ALA A 60 2.44 -1.59 -7.77
CA ALA A 60 1.13 -2.21 -7.88
C ALA A 60 0.97 -3.25 -6.76
N LYS A 61 0.20 -2.88 -5.73
CA LYS A 61 0.04 -3.44 -4.37
C LYS A 61 1.14 -3.06 -3.36
N VAL A 62 0.85 -2.12 -2.46
CA VAL A 62 1.54 -2.03 -1.17
C VAL A 62 0.52 -1.99 -0.02
N PHE A 63 0.25 -3.18 0.51
CA PHE A 63 -0.30 -3.39 1.85
C PHE A 63 0.80 -4.07 2.67
N HIS A 64 1.48 -3.30 3.53
CA HIS A 64 2.41 -3.83 4.54
C HIS A 64 1.72 -3.82 5.90
N ALA A 65 0.83 -4.78 6.15
CA ALA A 65 0.46 -5.11 7.52
C ALA A 65 1.38 -6.22 8.00
N PRO A 66 1.88 -6.19 9.26
CA PRO A 66 2.48 -7.37 9.84
C PRO A 66 1.41 -8.46 9.83
N ILE A 67 1.67 -9.57 9.13
CA ILE A 67 0.86 -10.77 9.29
C ILE A 67 1.09 -11.18 10.74
N ALA A 68 0.12 -10.90 11.61
CA ALA A 68 0.06 -11.55 12.90
C ALA A 68 -0.03 -13.04 12.61
N ALA A 69 1.05 -13.77 12.87
CA ALA A 69 1.05 -15.22 12.77
C ALA A 69 -0.12 -15.71 13.64
N LYS A 70 -1.15 -16.27 13.01
CA LYS A 70 -2.23 -16.93 13.72
C LYS A 70 -1.58 -18.11 14.42
N SER A 71 -1.47 -18.06 15.75
CA SER A 71 -1.03 -19.21 16.53
C SER A 71 -1.83 -20.43 16.09
N PRO A 72 -1.17 -21.58 15.83
CA PRO A 72 -1.91 -22.79 15.48
C PRO A 72 -2.85 -23.08 16.65
N ALA A 73 -4.14 -23.17 16.34
CA ALA A 73 -5.15 -23.54 17.30
C ALA A 73 -4.84 -24.95 17.79
N SER A 74 -4.19 -25.05 18.95
CA SER A 74 -4.25 -26.26 19.75
C SER A 74 -5.60 -26.24 20.45
N ASP A 75 -6.55 -27.04 19.99
CA ASP A 75 -7.26 -27.87 20.96
C ASP A 75 -7.85 -29.14 20.34
N ARG A 76 -7.86 -30.13 21.21
CA ARG A 76 -8.11 -31.56 21.02
C ARG A 76 -9.57 -31.83 20.66
N GLY A 77 -9.76 -32.88 19.87
CA GLY A 77 -11.06 -33.47 19.60
C GLY A 77 -10.90 -34.86 19.01
N ASP A 78 -10.55 -35.83 19.87
CA ASP A 78 -10.71 -37.26 19.61
C ASP A 78 -12.19 -37.57 19.35
N VAL A 79 -12.51 -38.24 18.23
CA VAL A 79 -13.83 -38.85 18.01
C VAL A 79 -13.61 -40.25 17.44
N PRO A 80 -13.98 -41.32 18.18
CA PRO A 80 -13.81 -42.69 17.70
C PRO A 80 -15.00 -43.13 16.83
N GLY A 81 -14.68 -43.85 15.75
CA GLY A 81 -15.55 -44.88 15.15
C GLY A 81 -16.71 -44.42 14.27
N ARG A 82 -16.60 -44.68 12.95
CA ARG A 82 -17.76 -45.08 12.14
C ARG A 82 -17.36 -46.01 10.99
N THR A 83 -17.89 -47.22 11.06
CA THR A 83 -17.81 -48.33 10.10
C THR A 83 -18.43 -47.98 8.74
N GLN A 84 -17.79 -48.42 7.65
CA GLN A 84 -18.34 -48.47 6.29
C GLN A 84 -19.30 -49.66 6.12
N PRO A 85 -20.38 -49.54 5.33
CA PRO A 85 -20.99 -50.69 4.69
C PRO A 85 -20.75 -50.73 3.16
N ALA A 86 -20.40 -51.95 2.73
CA ALA A 86 -20.50 -52.63 1.43
C ALA A 86 -20.41 -51.85 0.12
#